data_AF-A0A1V4MBM1-F1
#
_entry.id   AF-A0A1V4MBM1-F1
#
_cell.length_a   1.000
_cell.length_b   1.000
_cell.length_c   1.000
_cell.angle_alpha   90.00
_cell.angle_beta   90.00
_cell.angle_gamma   90.00
#
_symmetry.space_group_name_H-M   'P 1'
#
loop_
_entity.id
_entity.type
_entity.pdbx_description
1 polymer ?
#
loop_
_entity_poly.entity_id
_entity_poly.type
_entity_poly.pdbx_seq_one_letter_code
_entity_poly.pdbx_strand_id
1 'polypeptide(L)'
;MRLYDNNATIKHWFRGNSIKQYNKTGYYIRTETTINHPKSLGLKKPVLFLQACLWKGAECNNRLLDTCADVDVASLVEQKPDFFSKNITDSEGRSIPAPDLRSERQKTLTAELLKPKYHAYGFKTDDLLKNLSDSFQNFAQIRYEMNKLRARGIIEKSKNKSFYTVTKTGFSPLWLEITSNNHFKNPMISRIIKNDLLKNAEQPSKIEEAYTVINTGLSLLTQQLAMIC
;
A
#
# COMPACT_ATOMS: atom_id res chain seq x y z
N MET A 1 -12.17 20.62 30.83
CA MET A 1 -11.27 20.33 29.69
C MET A 1 -11.98 19.30 28.82
N ARG A 2 -12.42 19.64 27.59
CA ARG A 2 -13.12 18.68 26.73
C ARG A 2 -12.11 17.61 26.29
N LEU A 3 -12.39 16.35 26.64
CA LEU A 3 -11.53 15.19 26.40
C LEU A 3 -11.17 14.97 24.90
N TYR A 4 -11.84 15.69 23.99
CA TYR A 4 -11.78 15.50 22.54
C TYR A 4 -11.21 16.71 21.76
N ASP A 5 -10.62 17.71 22.43
CA ASP A 5 -9.87 18.80 21.77
C ASP A 5 -8.48 18.33 21.27
N ASN A 6 -8.39 17.12 20.72
CA ASN A 6 -7.22 16.71 20.00
C ASN A 6 -7.20 17.46 18.65
N ASN A 7 -6.29 18.42 18.53
CA ASN A 7 -6.01 19.20 17.32
C ASN A 7 -5.36 18.37 16.19
N ALA A 8 -5.67 17.08 16.11
CA ALA A 8 -5.18 16.22 15.05
C ALA A 8 -5.71 16.72 13.70
N THR A 9 -4.77 17.18 12.87
CA THR A 9 -5.04 17.69 11.53
C THR A 9 -4.25 16.87 10.55
N ILE A 10 -4.95 16.24 9.60
CA ILE A 10 -4.35 15.58 8.46
C ILE A 10 -4.34 16.57 7.31
N LYS A 11 -3.16 16.83 6.73
CA LYS A 11 -3.01 17.73 5.59
C LYS A 11 -2.24 17.04 4.48
N HIS A 12 -2.84 16.99 3.29
CA HIS A 12 -2.18 16.50 2.08
C HIS A 12 -1.92 17.66 1.12
N TRP A 13 -0.66 17.81 0.72
CA TRP A 13 -0.24 18.79 -0.27
C TRP A 13 -0.23 18.18 -1.68
N PHE A 14 -0.69 18.93 -2.67
CA PHE A 14 -0.64 18.55 -4.07
C PHE A 14 -0.37 19.77 -4.96
N ARG A 15 0.84 19.85 -5.51
CA ARG A 15 1.24 20.89 -6.49
C ARG A 15 0.85 22.31 -6.06
N GLY A 16 1.14 22.65 -4.81
CA GLY A 16 0.82 23.96 -4.22
C GLY A 16 -0.64 24.14 -3.76
N ASN A 17 -1.50 23.15 -3.96
CA ASN A 17 -2.83 23.04 -3.35
C ASN A 17 -2.77 22.14 -2.12
N SER A 18 -3.82 22.12 -1.31
CA SER A 18 -3.91 21.18 -0.20
C SER A 18 -5.33 20.77 0.11
N ILE A 19 -5.51 19.55 0.61
CA ILE A 19 -6.74 19.15 1.31
C ILE A 19 -6.39 18.91 2.77
N LYS A 20 -7.25 19.38 3.69
CA LYS A 20 -7.09 19.22 5.13
C LYS A 20 -8.33 18.56 5.70
N GLN A 21 -8.11 17.72 6.69
CA GLN A 21 -9.16 17.13 7.50
C GLN A 21 -8.81 17.31 8.98
N TYR A 22 -9.72 17.85 9.77
CA TYR A 22 -9.49 18.11 11.19
C TYR A 22 -10.78 18.02 11.99
N ASN A 23 -10.62 17.78 13.30
CA ASN A 23 -11.73 17.86 14.23
C ASN A 23 -12.19 19.32 14.36
N LYS A 24 -13.42 19.60 13.93
CA LYS A 24 -14.10 20.84 14.18
C LYS A 24 -15.00 20.66 15.40
N THR A 25 -14.70 21.40 16.46
CA THR A 25 -15.52 21.53 17.69
C THR A 25 -15.70 20.26 18.53
N GLY A 26 -14.88 19.22 18.30
CA GLY A 26 -14.89 17.98 19.09
C GLY A 26 -15.79 16.88 18.52
N TYR A 27 -16.76 17.23 17.66
CA TYR A 27 -17.82 16.31 17.21
C TYR A 27 -17.98 16.20 15.69
N TYR A 28 -17.40 17.13 14.93
CA TYR A 28 -17.50 17.12 13.47
C TYR A 28 -16.12 16.96 12.85
N ILE A 29 -16.01 16.11 11.85
CA ILE A 29 -14.84 16.10 10.97
C ILE A 29 -15.11 17.08 9.84
N ARG A 30 -14.26 18.11 9.71
CA ARG A 30 -14.32 19.02 8.57
C ARG A 30 -13.24 18.66 7.57
N THR A 31 -13.66 18.55 6.31
CA THR A 31 -12.77 18.39 5.17
C THR A 31 -12.82 19.63 4.29
N GLU A 32 -11.65 20.23 4.02
CA GLU A 32 -11.55 21.46 3.22
C GLU A 32 -10.41 21.36 2.19
N THR A 33 -10.67 21.83 0.97
CA THR A 33 -9.68 21.92 -0.10
C THR A 33 -9.29 23.37 -0.33
N THR A 34 -7.99 23.65 -0.29
CA THR A 34 -7.38 24.93 -0.64
C THR A 34 -6.79 24.86 -2.05
N ILE A 35 -7.31 25.65 -2.99
CA ILE A 35 -6.84 25.71 -4.38
C ILE A 35 -6.05 27.01 -4.60
N ASN A 36 -4.73 26.96 -4.46
CA ASN A 36 -3.84 28.10 -4.75
C ASN A 36 -3.33 28.09 -6.19
N HIS A 37 -3.26 26.91 -6.82
CA HIS A 37 -2.74 26.69 -8.16
C HIS A 37 -3.78 26.00 -9.04
N PRO A 38 -4.86 26.71 -9.47
CA PRO A 38 -5.98 26.10 -10.22
C PRO A 38 -5.54 25.35 -11.49
N LYS A 39 -4.50 25.86 -12.17
CA LYS A 39 -3.96 25.26 -13.40
C LYS A 39 -3.49 23.81 -13.19
N SER A 40 -2.99 23.45 -12.00
CA SER A 40 -2.56 22.07 -11.73
C SER A 40 -3.72 21.08 -11.62
N LEU A 41 -4.94 21.59 -11.42
CA LEU A 41 -6.20 20.84 -11.41
C LEU A 41 -6.95 20.97 -12.75
N GLY A 42 -6.34 21.58 -13.76
CA GLY A 42 -6.97 21.85 -15.05
C GLY A 42 -7.98 23.01 -15.04
N LEU A 43 -7.95 23.86 -14.00
CA LEU A 43 -8.84 25.01 -13.84
C LEU A 43 -8.16 26.32 -14.29
N LYS A 44 -8.98 27.34 -14.51
CA LYS A 44 -8.53 28.70 -14.86
C LYS A 44 -8.47 29.58 -13.60
N LYS A 45 -7.52 30.52 -13.56
CA LYS A 45 -7.29 31.44 -12.41
C LYS A 45 -8.26 32.63 -12.30
N PRO A 46 -8.81 33.22 -13.39
CA PRO A 46 -9.68 34.40 -13.27
C PRO A 46 -10.92 34.18 -12.40
N VAL A 47 -11.39 35.23 -11.74
CA VAL A 47 -12.54 35.22 -10.81
C VAL A 47 -13.82 34.65 -11.43
N LEU A 48 -14.03 34.85 -12.73
CA LEU A 48 -15.19 34.28 -13.46
C LEU A 48 -15.26 32.74 -13.36
N PHE A 49 -14.16 32.06 -13.05
CA PHE A 49 -14.09 30.60 -12.90
C PHE A 49 -14.13 30.15 -11.43
N LEU A 50 -14.45 31.04 -10.47
CA LEU A 50 -14.48 30.70 -9.04
C LEU A 50 -15.49 29.58 -8.74
N GLN A 51 -16.62 29.56 -9.43
CA GLN A 51 -17.61 28.49 -9.31
C GLN A 51 -17.02 27.11 -9.69
N ALA A 52 -16.21 27.06 -10.74
CA ALA A 52 -15.54 25.83 -11.15
C ALA A 52 -14.51 25.37 -10.10
N CYS A 53 -13.82 26.31 -9.44
CA CYS A 53 -12.93 26.00 -8.32
C CYS A 53 -13.72 25.46 -7.11
N LEU A 54 -14.88 26.03 -6.80
CA LEU A 54 -15.75 25.55 -5.71
C LEU A 54 -16.21 24.11 -5.98
N TRP A 55 -16.77 23.85 -7.16
CA TRP A 55 -17.20 22.50 -7.54
C TRP A 55 -16.06 21.50 -7.51
N LYS A 56 -14.88 21.88 -8.02
CA LYS A 56 -13.72 20.99 -7.98
C LYS A 56 -13.24 20.74 -6.56
N GLY A 57 -13.28 21.75 -5.69
CA GLY A 57 -12.95 21.61 -4.27
C GLY A 57 -13.90 20.66 -3.55
N ALA A 58 -15.22 20.78 -3.79
CA ALA A 58 -16.22 19.86 -3.27
C ALA A 58 -16.02 18.43 -3.78
N GLU A 59 -15.73 18.26 -5.07
CA GLU A 59 -15.40 16.96 -5.67
C GLU A 59 -14.15 16.33 -5.03
N CYS A 60 -13.11 17.12 -4.74
CA CYS A 60 -11.92 16.66 -4.03
C CYS A 60 -12.23 16.24 -2.58
N ASN A 61 -13.05 17.02 -1.87
CA ASN A 61 -13.50 16.70 -0.52
C ASN A 61 -14.28 15.38 -0.49
N ASN A 62 -15.25 15.22 -1.38
CA ASN A 62 -16.06 13.99 -1.49
C ASN A 62 -15.18 12.79 -1.81
N ARG A 63 -14.23 12.91 -2.74
CA ARG A 63 -13.29 11.82 -3.04
C ARG A 63 -12.46 11.39 -1.83
N LEU A 64 -11.98 12.33 -1.02
CA LEU A 64 -11.26 11.99 0.21
C LEU A 64 -12.19 11.27 1.21
N LEU A 65 -13.40 11.77 1.41
CA LEU A 65 -14.38 11.16 2.32
C LEU A 65 -14.79 9.76 1.86
N ASP A 66 -15.06 9.56 0.56
CA ASP A 66 -15.36 8.26 -0.05
C ASP A 66 -14.24 7.25 0.25
N THR A 67 -12.98 7.68 0.18
CA THR A 67 -11.81 6.83 0.49
C THR A 67 -11.80 6.38 1.95
N CYS A 68 -12.24 7.25 2.86
CA CYS A 68 -12.32 6.94 4.30
C CYS A 68 -13.57 6.13 4.67
N ALA A 69 -14.64 6.24 3.89
CA ALA A 69 -15.93 5.59 4.17
C ALA A 69 -15.94 4.10 3.77
N ASP A 70 -15.19 3.70 2.75
CA ASP A 70 -15.20 2.33 2.19
C ASP A 70 -14.35 1.33 3.00
N VAL A 71 -13.92 1.70 4.22
CA VAL A 71 -13.15 0.84 5.13
C VAL A 71 -14.08 0.11 6.12
N ASP A 72 -15.18 -0.44 5.62
CA ASP A 72 -15.96 -1.41 6.38
C ASP A 72 -15.51 -2.82 6.00
N VAL A 73 -14.88 -3.51 6.95
CA VAL A 73 -14.33 -4.86 6.78
C VAL A 73 -15.43 -5.87 6.40
N ALA A 74 -16.69 -5.59 6.77
CA ALA A 74 -17.85 -6.43 6.46
C ALA A 74 -18.26 -6.40 4.97
N SER A 75 -17.85 -5.39 4.18
CA SER A 75 -18.19 -5.28 2.75
C SER A 75 -17.20 -6.00 1.83
N LEU A 76 -16.19 -6.68 2.38
CA LEU A 76 -15.07 -7.26 1.64
C LEU A 76 -15.31 -8.67 1.07
N VAL A 77 -16.46 -9.30 1.33
CA VAL A 77 -16.71 -10.67 0.88
C VAL A 77 -18.08 -10.79 0.22
N GLU A 78 -18.06 -10.75 -1.10
CA GLU A 78 -18.82 -11.68 -1.96
C GLU A 78 -18.29 -11.53 -3.40
N GLN A 79 -17.47 -12.50 -3.82
CA GLN A 79 -17.09 -12.76 -5.23
C GLN A 79 -16.52 -11.60 -6.07
N LYS A 80 -15.55 -10.83 -5.55
CA LYS A 80 -14.76 -9.96 -6.45
C LYS A 80 -13.77 -10.81 -7.28
N PRO A 81 -13.64 -10.53 -8.59
CA PRO A 81 -12.75 -11.29 -9.46
C PRO A 81 -11.31 -11.20 -8.95
N ASP A 82 -10.54 -12.24 -9.20
CA ASP A 82 -9.11 -12.28 -8.87
C ASP A 82 -8.32 -11.34 -9.79
N PHE A 83 -8.41 -10.04 -9.48
CA PHE A 83 -7.86 -8.95 -10.28
C PHE A 83 -6.37 -9.13 -10.51
N PHE A 84 -5.67 -9.79 -9.58
CA PHE A 84 -4.21 -9.83 -9.55
C PHE A 84 -3.61 -11.19 -9.86
N SER A 85 -4.37 -12.28 -9.96
CA SER A 85 -3.77 -13.60 -10.27
C SER A 85 -3.79 -13.98 -11.75
N LYS A 86 -4.75 -13.49 -12.53
CA LYS A 86 -4.94 -13.94 -13.93
C LYS A 86 -4.41 -12.94 -14.94
N ASN A 87 -3.87 -13.48 -16.03
CA ASN A 87 -3.58 -12.70 -17.23
C ASN A 87 -4.89 -12.28 -17.90
N ILE A 88 -4.87 -11.13 -18.59
CA ILE A 88 -6.03 -10.57 -19.28
C ILE A 88 -5.65 -10.27 -20.71
N THR A 89 -6.57 -10.51 -21.64
CA THR A 89 -6.38 -10.16 -23.05
C THR A 89 -6.84 -8.72 -23.30
N ASP A 90 -5.97 -7.91 -23.91
CA ASP A 90 -6.30 -6.54 -24.32
C ASP A 90 -7.27 -6.52 -25.52
N SER A 91 -7.83 -5.35 -25.84
CA SER A 91 -8.71 -5.17 -27.01
C SER A 91 -8.06 -5.54 -28.34
N GLU A 92 -6.72 -5.53 -28.40
CA GLU A 92 -5.91 -5.92 -29.56
C GLU A 92 -5.52 -7.41 -29.55
N GLY A 93 -6.08 -8.22 -28.65
CA GLY A 93 -5.78 -9.66 -28.57
C GLY A 93 -4.46 -10.02 -27.88
N ARG A 94 -3.72 -9.02 -27.36
CA ARG A 94 -2.45 -9.23 -26.67
C ARG A 94 -2.67 -9.67 -25.22
N SER A 95 -1.93 -10.67 -24.76
CA SER A 95 -1.97 -11.09 -23.35
C SER A 95 -1.18 -10.12 -22.47
N ILE A 96 -1.85 -9.57 -21.46
CA ILE A 96 -1.28 -8.69 -20.44
C ILE A 96 -1.09 -9.49 -19.16
N PRO A 97 0.16 -9.61 -18.67
CA PRO A 97 0.44 -10.39 -17.47
C PRO A 97 -0.22 -9.81 -16.22
N ALA A 98 -0.46 -10.69 -15.26
CA ALA A 98 -0.83 -10.33 -13.89
C ALA A 98 0.22 -9.40 -13.25
N PRO A 99 -0.20 -8.36 -12.49
CA PRO A 99 0.71 -7.61 -11.63
C PRO A 99 1.29 -8.52 -10.56
N ASP A 100 2.63 -8.60 -10.47
CA ASP A 100 3.28 -9.40 -9.45
C ASP A 100 3.40 -8.62 -8.14
N LEU A 101 2.43 -8.81 -7.25
CA LEU A 101 2.38 -8.13 -5.95
C LEU A 101 3.37 -8.70 -4.92
N ARG A 102 4.15 -9.73 -5.29
CA ARG A 102 5.29 -10.19 -4.49
C ARG A 102 6.53 -9.35 -4.75
N SER A 103 6.65 -8.78 -5.94
CA SER A 103 7.75 -7.90 -6.33
C SER A 103 7.74 -6.59 -5.56
N GLU A 104 8.89 -6.21 -5.00
CA GLU A 104 9.05 -4.93 -4.29
C GLU A 104 8.69 -3.74 -5.17
N ARG A 105 9.01 -3.78 -6.46
CA ARG A 105 8.67 -2.71 -7.41
C ARG A 105 7.16 -2.49 -7.51
N GLN A 106 6.41 -3.58 -7.60
CA GLN A 106 4.97 -3.47 -7.72
C GLN A 106 4.34 -3.04 -6.40
N LYS A 107 4.84 -3.53 -5.25
CA LYS A 107 4.39 -3.11 -3.92
C LYS A 107 4.61 -1.62 -3.68
N THR A 108 5.79 -1.09 -4.03
CA THR A 108 6.08 0.34 -3.84
C THR A 108 5.22 1.20 -4.76
N LEU A 109 5.00 0.77 -6.00
CA LEU A 109 4.07 1.44 -6.91
C LEU A 109 2.64 1.46 -6.36
N THR A 110 2.11 0.31 -5.95
CA THR A 110 0.73 0.22 -5.45
C THR A 110 0.56 0.99 -4.15
N ALA A 111 1.53 0.95 -3.24
CA ALA A 111 1.51 1.74 -2.00
C ALA A 111 1.56 3.25 -2.28
N GLU A 112 2.35 3.68 -3.27
CA GLU A 112 2.39 5.06 -3.71
C GLU A 112 1.03 5.48 -4.27
N LEU A 113 0.41 4.66 -5.13
CA LEU A 113 -0.90 4.91 -5.74
C LEU A 113 -2.05 5.03 -4.71
N LEU A 114 -1.96 4.34 -3.58
CA LEU A 114 -2.94 4.44 -2.48
C LEU A 114 -2.84 5.73 -1.67
N LYS A 115 -1.82 6.58 -1.88
CA LYS A 115 -1.72 7.85 -1.15
C LYS A 115 -2.94 8.73 -1.46
N PRO A 116 -3.62 9.28 -0.43
CA PRO A 116 -4.86 10.06 -0.62
C PRO A 116 -4.74 11.21 -1.64
N LYS A 117 -3.54 11.80 -1.78
CA LYS A 117 -3.25 12.83 -2.79
C LYS A 117 -3.60 12.40 -4.22
N TYR A 118 -3.40 11.13 -4.59
CA TYR A 118 -3.65 10.65 -5.93
C TYR A 118 -5.10 10.29 -6.18
N HIS A 119 -5.83 9.88 -5.15
CA HIS A 119 -7.27 9.71 -5.26
C HIS A 119 -7.98 11.08 -5.36
N ALA A 120 -7.58 12.04 -4.53
CA ALA A 120 -8.15 13.38 -4.51
C ALA A 120 -7.80 14.24 -5.73
N TYR A 121 -6.62 14.06 -6.34
CA TYR A 121 -6.17 14.94 -7.41
C TYR A 121 -5.77 14.25 -8.70
N GLY A 122 -5.47 12.95 -8.69
CA GLY A 122 -4.83 12.22 -9.78
C GLY A 122 -3.32 12.47 -9.86
N PHE A 123 -2.68 11.90 -10.88
CA PHE A 123 -1.21 11.90 -11.02
C PHE A 123 -0.73 11.79 -12.46
N LYS A 124 0.54 12.15 -12.68
CA LYS A 124 1.30 11.89 -13.91
C LYS A 124 2.36 10.83 -13.63
N THR A 125 2.83 10.14 -14.67
CA THR A 125 3.98 9.22 -14.57
C THR A 125 5.24 9.93 -14.06
N ASP A 126 5.40 11.23 -14.35
CA ASP A 126 6.47 12.08 -13.81
C ASP A 126 6.41 12.28 -12.30
N ASP A 127 5.20 12.37 -11.73
CA ASP A 127 5.06 12.44 -10.28
C ASP A 127 5.47 11.11 -9.63
N LEU A 128 5.21 9.98 -10.30
CA LEU A 128 5.57 8.66 -9.80
C LEU A 128 7.08 8.43 -9.87
N LEU A 129 7.75 8.76 -10.98
CA LEU A 129 9.19 8.55 -11.12
C LEU A 129 9.98 9.34 -10.06
N LYS A 130 9.55 10.57 -9.74
CA LYS A 130 10.16 11.39 -8.68
C LYS A 130 10.02 10.79 -7.29
N ASN A 131 8.90 10.11 -7.02
CA ASN A 131 8.62 9.52 -5.70
C ASN A 131 9.11 8.07 -5.58
N LEU A 132 9.42 7.42 -6.70
CA LEU A 132 9.75 5.99 -6.78
C LEU A 132 11.11 5.75 -7.46
N SER A 133 12.02 6.73 -7.43
CA SER A 133 13.34 6.66 -8.07
C SER A 133 14.16 5.45 -7.62
N ASP A 134 13.95 5.00 -6.38
CA ASP A 134 14.69 3.88 -5.79
C ASP A 134 14.20 2.52 -6.32
N SER A 135 12.94 2.44 -6.75
CA SER A 135 12.32 1.21 -7.28
C SER A 135 12.28 1.17 -8.80
N PHE A 136 12.20 2.33 -9.47
CA PHE A 136 12.03 2.46 -10.91
C PHE A 136 13.10 3.35 -11.52
N GLN A 137 13.79 2.82 -12.53
CA GLN A 137 14.88 3.52 -13.20
C GLN A 137 14.39 4.44 -14.32
N ASN A 138 13.24 4.11 -14.93
CA ASN A 138 12.74 4.86 -16.09
C ASN A 138 11.21 4.88 -16.18
N PHE A 139 10.72 5.79 -17.01
CA PHE A 139 9.29 5.93 -17.30
C PHE A 139 8.66 4.68 -17.93
N ALA A 140 9.43 3.89 -18.69
CA ALA A 140 8.91 2.72 -19.39
C ALA A 140 8.51 1.62 -18.40
N GLN A 141 9.32 1.38 -17.36
CA GLN A 141 9.02 0.42 -16.30
C GLN A 141 7.74 0.81 -15.54
N ILE A 142 7.59 2.08 -15.17
CA ILE A 142 6.37 2.57 -14.50
C ILE A 142 5.16 2.41 -15.42
N ARG A 143 5.27 2.81 -16.69
CA ARG A 143 4.17 2.70 -17.66
C ARG A 143 3.78 1.24 -17.91
N TYR A 144 4.75 0.33 -17.92
CA TYR A 144 4.51 -1.10 -18.07
C TYR A 144 3.66 -1.64 -16.92
N GLU A 145 4.04 -1.36 -15.66
CA GLU A 145 3.26 -1.78 -14.51
C GLU A 145 1.90 -1.07 -14.43
N MET A 146 1.84 0.22 -14.76
CA MET A 146 0.58 0.96 -14.89
C MET A 146 -0.34 0.36 -15.96
N ASN A 147 0.19 -0.12 -17.09
CA ASN A 147 -0.63 -0.73 -18.14
C ASN A 147 -1.32 -2.01 -17.63
N LYS A 148 -0.65 -2.81 -16.79
CA LYS A 148 -1.28 -3.98 -16.15
C LYS A 148 -2.46 -3.57 -15.27
N LEU A 149 -2.32 -2.50 -14.50
CA LEU A 149 -3.39 -1.96 -13.65
C LEU A 149 -4.52 -1.33 -14.48
N ARG A 150 -4.18 -0.66 -15.59
CA ARG A 150 -5.15 -0.01 -16.48
C ARG A 150 -6.01 -1.02 -17.21
N ALA A 151 -5.42 -2.11 -17.70
CA ALA A 151 -6.14 -3.20 -18.35
C ALA A 151 -7.19 -3.86 -17.42
N ARG A 152 -7.00 -3.73 -16.10
CA ARG A 152 -7.90 -4.25 -15.06
C ARG A 152 -8.93 -3.24 -14.57
N GLY A 153 -8.97 -2.04 -15.16
CA GLY A 153 -9.85 -0.95 -14.72
C GLY A 153 -9.50 -0.39 -13.34
N ILE A 154 -8.32 -0.69 -12.79
CA ILE A 154 -7.88 -0.22 -11.48
C ILE A 154 -7.46 1.25 -11.55
N ILE A 155 -6.80 1.61 -12.64
CA ILE A 155 -6.46 2.99 -12.95
C ILE A 155 -7.04 3.36 -14.30
N GLU A 156 -7.40 4.62 -14.47
CA GLU A 156 -7.87 5.16 -15.73
C GLU A 156 -7.02 6.36 -16.15
N LYS A 157 -6.95 6.59 -17.46
CA LYS A 157 -6.27 7.75 -18.03
C LYS A 157 -7.33 8.76 -18.47
N SER A 158 -7.20 10.01 -18.03
CA SER A 158 -8.05 11.10 -18.49
C SER A 158 -7.94 11.26 -20.01
N LYS A 159 -9.08 11.39 -20.69
CA LYS A 159 -9.14 11.66 -22.14
C LYS A 159 -8.23 12.84 -22.50
N ASN A 160 -7.41 12.65 -23.54
CA ASN A 160 -6.50 13.64 -24.14
C ASN A 160 -5.45 14.25 -23.18
N LYS A 161 -5.20 13.67 -22.00
CA LYS A 161 -4.20 14.16 -21.04
C LYS A 161 -3.27 13.04 -20.59
N SER A 162 -2.04 13.39 -20.22
CA SER A 162 -1.07 12.48 -19.58
C SER A 162 -1.35 12.29 -18.08
N PHE A 163 -2.63 12.22 -17.71
CA PHE A 163 -3.10 12.29 -16.35
C PHE A 163 -3.93 11.06 -16.00
N TYR A 164 -3.69 10.50 -14.82
CA TYR A 164 -4.25 9.23 -14.36
C TYR A 164 -4.95 9.40 -13.02
N THR A 165 -5.94 8.56 -12.78
CA THR A 165 -6.69 8.48 -11.52
C THR A 165 -6.85 7.01 -11.13
N VAL A 166 -6.79 6.72 -9.82
CA VAL A 166 -7.23 5.43 -9.31
C VAL A 166 -8.76 5.43 -9.32
N THR A 167 -9.37 4.43 -9.94
CA THR A 167 -10.83 4.32 -10.03
C THR A 167 -11.40 3.98 -8.66
N LYS A 168 -12.67 4.35 -8.41
CA LYS A 168 -13.34 3.97 -7.15
C LYS A 168 -13.35 2.44 -6.96
N THR A 169 -13.63 1.70 -8.03
CA THR A 169 -13.63 0.23 -8.04
C THR A 169 -12.24 -0.39 -7.93
N GLY A 170 -11.19 0.33 -8.34
CA GLY A 170 -9.80 -0.10 -8.26
C GLY A 170 -9.12 0.16 -6.91
N PHE A 171 -9.60 1.15 -6.16
CA PHE A 171 -9.04 1.50 -4.86
C PHE A 171 -9.20 0.37 -3.84
N SER A 172 -10.43 -0.12 -3.65
CA SER A 172 -10.73 -1.17 -2.66
C SER A 172 -9.90 -2.45 -2.87
N PRO A 173 -9.77 -3.05 -4.08
CA PRO A 173 -8.95 -4.25 -4.28
C PRO A 173 -7.45 -3.98 -4.12
N LEU A 174 -6.94 -2.80 -4.53
CA LEU A 174 -5.53 -2.44 -4.28
C LEU A 174 -5.23 -2.31 -2.78
N TRP A 175 -6.10 -1.61 -2.05
CA TRP A 175 -5.96 -1.41 -0.62
C TRP A 175 -6.06 -2.72 0.14
N LEU A 176 -7.04 -3.57 -0.19
CA LEU A 176 -7.21 -4.88 0.41
C LEU A 176 -5.97 -5.75 0.22
N GLU A 177 -5.45 -5.84 -1.00
CA GLU A 177 -4.35 -6.75 -1.29
C GLU A 177 -3.02 -6.29 -0.66
N ILE A 178 -2.73 -4.98 -0.64
CA ILE A 178 -1.55 -4.47 0.07
C ILE A 178 -1.69 -4.66 1.58
N THR A 179 -2.85 -4.35 2.14
CA THR A 179 -3.10 -4.47 3.59
C THR A 179 -3.05 -5.95 4.01
N SER A 180 -3.66 -6.83 3.21
CA SER A 180 -3.58 -8.29 3.37
C SER A 180 -2.14 -8.78 3.36
N ASN A 181 -1.34 -8.36 2.38
CA ASN A 181 0.05 -8.77 2.27
C ASN A 181 0.89 -8.26 3.45
N ASN A 182 0.74 -6.99 3.84
CA ASN A 182 1.59 -6.37 4.85
C ASN A 182 1.21 -6.73 6.29
N HIS A 183 -0.07 -6.85 6.61
CA HIS A 183 -0.54 -7.02 7.98
C HIS A 183 -1.00 -8.44 8.31
N PHE A 184 -1.28 -9.27 7.30
CA PHE A 184 -1.79 -10.63 7.51
C PHE A 184 -0.85 -11.68 6.93
N LYS A 185 -0.68 -11.74 5.60
CA LYS A 185 0.09 -12.81 4.94
C LYS A 185 1.56 -12.78 5.35
N ASN A 186 2.27 -11.65 5.19
CA ASN A 186 3.71 -11.59 5.50
C ASN A 186 4.02 -11.82 6.98
N PRO A 187 3.30 -11.20 7.95
CA PRO A 187 3.54 -11.46 9.37
C PRO A 187 3.24 -12.91 9.77
N MET A 188 2.16 -13.50 9.25
CA MET A 188 1.80 -14.88 9.56
C MET A 188 2.83 -15.87 9.01
N ILE A 189 3.23 -15.72 7.74
CA ILE A 189 4.30 -16.53 7.13
C ILE A 189 5.60 -16.37 7.91
N SER A 190 5.98 -15.13 8.22
CA SER A 190 7.22 -14.84 8.96
C SER A 190 7.20 -15.46 10.37
N ARG A 191 6.05 -15.46 11.04
CA ARG A 191 5.86 -16.09 12.35
C ARG A 191 5.94 -17.62 12.26
N ILE A 192 5.30 -18.22 11.26
CA ILE A 192 5.37 -19.68 11.04
C ILE A 192 6.81 -20.11 10.78
N ILE A 193 7.51 -19.43 9.86
CA ILE A 193 8.93 -19.73 9.56
C ILE A 193 9.81 -19.56 10.80
N LYS A 194 9.64 -18.47 11.57
CA LYS A 194 10.39 -18.29 12.82
C LYS A 194 10.10 -19.41 13.82
N ASN A 195 8.85 -19.82 13.96
CA ASN A 195 8.48 -20.92 14.84
C ASN A 195 9.08 -22.26 14.38
N ASP A 196 9.13 -22.52 13.07
CA ASP A 196 9.76 -23.73 12.53
C ASP A 196 11.28 -23.72 12.72
N LEU A 197 11.92 -22.56 12.53
CA LEU A 197 13.35 -22.39 12.85
C LEU A 197 13.64 -22.59 14.35
N LEU A 198 12.78 -22.06 15.23
CA LEU A 198 12.90 -22.28 16.68
C LEU A 198 12.71 -23.76 17.04
N LYS A 199 11.70 -24.44 16.48
CA LYS A 199 11.50 -25.88 16.68
C LYS A 199 12.68 -26.72 16.19
N ASN A 200 13.26 -26.36 15.04
CA ASN A 200 14.44 -27.04 14.51
C ASN A 200 15.69 -26.77 15.36
N ALA A 201 15.79 -25.60 15.99
CA ALA A 201 16.88 -25.28 16.93
C ALA A 201 16.68 -25.93 18.32
N GLU A 202 15.44 -26.20 18.72
CA GLU A 202 15.11 -26.93 19.96
C GLU A 202 15.31 -28.45 19.83
N GLN A 203 15.41 -28.97 18.59
CA GLN A 203 15.84 -30.34 18.36
C GLN A 203 17.37 -30.39 18.41
N PRO A 204 17.98 -31.14 19.36
CA PRO A 204 19.43 -31.25 19.43
C PRO A 204 19.92 -31.82 18.10
N SER A 205 20.90 -31.15 17.50
CA SER A 205 21.51 -31.69 16.30
C SER A 205 22.14 -33.05 16.64
N LYS A 206 22.20 -33.97 15.68
CA LYS A 206 22.91 -35.26 15.86
C LYS A 206 24.34 -35.09 16.40
N ILE A 207 24.93 -33.91 16.16
CA ILE A 207 26.25 -33.52 16.66
C ILE A 207 26.19 -33.19 18.16
N GLU A 208 25.21 -32.42 18.61
CA GLU A 208 25.01 -32.12 20.04
C GLU A 208 24.66 -33.38 20.84
N GLU A 209 23.82 -34.26 20.30
CA GLU A 209 23.58 -35.58 20.89
C GLU A 209 24.89 -36.37 21.04
N ALA A 210 25.71 -36.43 19.99
CA ALA A 210 27.02 -37.09 20.05
C ALA A 210 27.95 -36.47 21.12
N TYR A 211 27.98 -35.14 21.25
CA TYR A 211 28.76 -34.46 22.30
C TYR A 211 28.26 -34.80 23.72
N THR A 212 26.94 -34.86 23.93
CA THR A 212 26.39 -35.26 25.24
C THR A 212 26.77 -36.68 25.60
N VAL A 213 26.75 -37.61 24.64
CA VAL A 213 27.19 -38.99 24.84
C VAL A 213 28.69 -39.07 25.18
N ILE A 214 29.53 -38.32 24.44
CA ILE A 214 30.98 -38.25 24.71
C ILE A 214 31.25 -37.70 26.12
N ASN A 215 30.63 -36.60 26.49
CA ASN A 215 30.81 -35.98 27.81
C ASN A 215 30.33 -36.89 28.94
N THR A 216 29.22 -37.60 28.75
CA THR A 216 28.70 -38.56 29.73
C THR A 216 29.68 -39.73 29.88
N GLY A 217 30.19 -40.28 28.78
CA GLY A 217 31.18 -41.35 28.80
C GLY A 217 32.49 -40.94 29.48
N LEU A 218 33.01 -39.75 29.17
CA LEU A 218 34.22 -39.19 29.79
C LEU A 218 34.02 -38.93 31.29
N SER A 219 32.85 -38.45 31.70
CA SER A 219 32.51 -38.23 33.12
C SER A 219 32.47 -39.55 33.89
N LEU A 220 31.95 -40.61 33.28
CA LEU A 220 31.89 -41.93 33.88
C LEU A 220 33.29 -42.55 34.04
N LEU A 221 34.15 -42.39 33.02
CA LEU A 221 35.55 -42.82 33.07
C LEU A 221 36.35 -42.07 34.15
N THR A 222 36.19 -40.75 34.23
CA THR A 222 36.87 -39.93 35.26
C THR A 222 36.39 -40.28 36.66
N GLN A 223 35.10 -40.55 36.86
CA GLN A 223 34.58 -40.98 38.16
C GLN A 223 35.13 -42.35 38.59
N GLN A 224 35.24 -43.30 37.66
CA GLN A 224 35.82 -44.62 37.95
C GLN A 224 37.32 -44.53 38.25
N LEU A 225 38.07 -43.72 37.50
CA LEU A 225 39.49 -43.50 37.76
C LEU A 225 39.75 -42.77 39.09
N ALA A 226 38.89 -41.82 39.46
CA ALA A 226 38.98 -41.11 40.74
C ALA A 226 38.65 -41.98 41.96
N MET A 227 37.94 -43.11 41.80
CA MET A 227 37.67 -44.09 42.85
C MET A 227 38.81 -45.12 43.03
N ILE A 228 39.81 -45.12 42.16
CA ILE A 228 40.95 -46.04 42.18
C ILE A 228 42.22 -45.37 42.77
N CYS A 229 42.14 -44.09 43.16
CA CYS A 229 43.19 -43.36 43.87
C CYS A 229 42.93 -43.28 45.39
#